data_AF-A0A1H9YL16-F1
#
_entry.id   AF-A0A1H9YL16-F1
#
_cell.length_a   1.000
_cell.length_b   1.000
_cell.length_c   1.000
_cell.angle_alpha   90.00
_cell.angle_beta   90.00
_cell.angle_gamma   90.00
#
_symmetry.space_group_name_H-M   'P 1'
#
loop_
_entity.id
_entity.type
_entity.pdbx_description
1 polymer ?
#
loop_
_entity_poly.entity_id
_entity_poly.type
_entity_poly.pdbx_seq_one_letter_code
_entity_poly.pdbx_strand_id
1 'polypeptide(L)'
;MIFAKNTPNNIGIAIYGDFLDFENLYNALHNVVGEENEFAGYNSARIRVLGLCYDIRHGLMGGLGYEFVDNGLDEDKKRRMELLAPDKNIYLKINVLWPEMLFIMLALNDFLELYAKKKSKTKYSTNLYAEPKVSWDNSIAQVKMLQAAVAECLKGTISETAYGRLLNVMNDRYVSCHGYLTQYIDILNKKLLK
;
A
#
# COMPACT_ATOMS: atom_id res chain seq x y z
N MET A 1 7.75 3.26 9.92
CA MET A 1 7.82 3.16 8.45
C MET A 1 7.30 1.80 8.04
N ILE A 2 6.40 1.78 7.06
CA ILE A 2 5.78 0.55 6.58
C ILE A 2 6.80 -0.31 5.84
N PHE A 3 6.77 -1.62 6.08
CA PHE A 3 7.49 -2.61 5.29
C PHE A 3 6.60 -3.82 5.02
N ALA A 4 6.99 -4.67 4.07
CA ALA A 4 6.23 -5.85 3.72
C ALA A 4 7.12 -7.10 3.63
N LYS A 5 6.52 -8.25 3.96
CA LYS A 5 7.16 -9.57 3.84
C LYS A 5 6.18 -10.55 3.19
N ASN A 6 6.69 -11.60 2.55
CA ASN A 6 5.82 -12.68 2.12
C ASN A 6 5.16 -13.39 3.30
N THR A 7 3.91 -13.76 3.10
CA THR A 7 3.25 -14.75 3.97
C THR A 7 3.83 -16.16 3.70
N PRO A 8 3.69 -17.09 4.65
CA PRO A 8 4.06 -18.49 4.41
C PRO A 8 3.45 -19.02 3.11
N ASN A 9 4.22 -19.86 2.40
CA ASN A 9 3.85 -20.45 1.10
C ASN A 9 3.66 -19.43 -0.04
N ASN A 10 4.07 -18.17 0.13
CA ASN A 10 3.97 -17.11 -0.89
C ASN A 10 2.55 -16.93 -1.45
N ILE A 11 1.53 -17.16 -0.63
CA ILE A 11 0.10 -17.01 -0.99
C ILE A 11 -0.31 -15.51 -0.98
N GLY A 12 0.44 -14.69 -0.28
CA GLY A 12 0.18 -13.27 -0.15
C GLY A 12 1.32 -12.52 0.52
N ILE A 13 1.02 -11.29 0.89
CA ILE A 13 1.92 -10.32 1.50
C ILE A 13 1.41 -9.96 2.90
N ALA A 14 2.34 -9.84 3.84
CA ALA A 14 2.12 -9.28 5.16
C ALA A 14 2.69 -7.86 5.19
N ILE A 15 1.85 -6.88 5.49
CA ILE A 15 2.25 -5.48 5.63
C ILE A 15 2.37 -5.18 7.13
N TYR A 16 3.45 -4.50 7.49
CA TYR A 16 3.81 -4.17 8.85
C TYR A 16 3.94 -2.67 9.02
N GLY A 17 3.54 -2.17 10.18
CA GLY A 17 3.71 -0.76 10.56
C GLY A 17 3.37 -0.56 12.04
N ASP A 18 3.80 0.57 12.59
CA ASP A 18 3.28 1.01 13.88
C ASP A 18 1.87 1.63 13.75
N PHE A 19 1.32 2.09 14.87
CA PHE A 19 0.00 2.72 14.90
C PHE A 19 -0.09 3.94 13.97
N LEU A 20 0.92 4.82 14.00
CA LEU A 20 0.91 6.06 13.23
C LEU A 20 1.11 5.79 11.74
N ASP A 21 1.97 4.82 11.39
CA ASP A 21 2.15 4.35 10.03
C ASP A 21 0.80 3.93 9.41
N PHE A 22 0.03 3.08 10.12
CA PHE A 22 -1.25 2.56 9.65
C PHE A 22 -2.35 3.62 9.64
N GLU A 23 -2.39 4.51 10.64
CA GLU A 23 -3.32 5.64 10.65
C GLU A 23 -3.08 6.58 9.45
N ASN A 24 -1.81 6.93 9.19
CA ASN A 24 -1.44 7.77 8.05
C ASN A 24 -1.76 7.09 6.72
N LEU A 25 -1.49 5.78 6.60
CA LEU A 25 -1.81 5.03 5.39
C LEU A 25 -3.32 4.95 5.16
N TYR A 26 -4.11 4.66 6.20
CA TYR A 26 -5.57 4.64 6.12
C TYR A 26 -6.11 5.96 5.60
N ASN A 27 -5.68 7.08 6.20
CA ASN A 27 -6.11 8.41 5.81
C ASN A 27 -5.71 8.74 4.35
N ALA A 28 -4.48 8.38 3.96
CA ALA A 28 -3.98 8.61 2.62
C ALA A 28 -4.76 7.82 1.56
N LEU A 29 -5.03 6.53 1.79
CA LEU A 29 -5.81 5.69 0.88
C LEU A 29 -7.23 6.23 0.74
N HIS A 30 -7.88 6.59 1.85
CA HIS A 30 -9.23 7.16 1.84
C HIS A 30 -9.29 8.48 1.05
N ASN A 31 -8.29 9.35 1.21
CA ASN A 31 -8.21 10.63 0.50
C ASN A 31 -7.98 10.46 -1.01
N VAL A 32 -7.09 9.55 -1.41
CA VAL A 32 -6.69 9.35 -2.80
C VAL A 32 -7.81 8.69 -3.62
N VAL A 33 -8.54 7.75 -3.03
CA VAL A 33 -9.63 7.04 -3.70
C VAL A 33 -10.88 7.92 -3.88
N GLY A 34 -11.00 8.99 -3.10
CA GLY A 34 -12.07 9.98 -3.22
C GLY A 34 -13.44 9.50 -2.74
N GLU A 35 -14.43 10.36 -2.94
CA GLU A 35 -15.80 10.12 -2.49
C GLU A 35 -16.54 9.12 -3.38
N GLU A 36 -17.69 8.64 -2.91
CA GLU A 36 -18.53 7.75 -3.69
C GLU A 36 -18.98 8.40 -5.00
N ASN A 37 -18.88 7.66 -6.11
CA ASN A 37 -19.20 8.12 -7.47
C ASN A 37 -18.37 9.32 -7.98
N GLU A 38 -17.32 9.72 -7.27
CA GLU A 38 -16.45 10.81 -7.71
C GLU A 38 -15.71 10.45 -9.01
N PHE A 39 -15.21 9.22 -9.10
CA PHE A 39 -14.48 8.72 -10.27
C PHE A 39 -15.31 7.65 -10.99
N ALA A 40 -16.12 8.08 -11.97
CA ALA A 40 -16.95 7.19 -12.77
C ALA A 40 -16.11 6.06 -13.42
N GLY A 41 -16.62 4.82 -13.34
CA GLY A 41 -15.95 3.62 -13.85
C GLY A 41 -14.88 3.02 -12.92
N TYR A 42 -14.56 3.67 -11.80
CA TYR A 42 -13.61 3.14 -10.81
C TYR A 42 -14.28 2.58 -9.54
N ASN A 43 -15.62 2.59 -9.46
CA ASN A 43 -16.37 2.15 -8.28
C ASN A 43 -15.96 0.76 -7.78
N SER A 44 -15.77 -0.20 -8.68
CA SER A 44 -15.36 -1.56 -8.29
C SER A 44 -13.92 -1.61 -7.78
N ALA A 45 -13.00 -0.85 -8.40
CA ALA A 45 -11.62 -0.74 -7.94
C ALA A 45 -11.52 -0.02 -6.58
N ARG A 46 -12.33 1.03 -6.40
CA ARG A 46 -12.47 1.78 -5.14
C ARG A 46 -12.86 0.85 -3.99
N ILE A 47 -13.85 -0.02 -4.18
CA ILE A 47 -14.28 -0.97 -3.15
C ILE A 47 -13.13 -1.90 -2.72
N ARG A 48 -12.28 -2.34 -3.65
CA ARG A 48 -11.12 -3.21 -3.34
C ARG A 48 -10.07 -2.49 -2.51
N VAL A 49 -9.74 -1.24 -2.86
CA VAL A 49 -8.83 -0.41 -2.06
C VAL A 49 -9.43 -0.11 -0.68
N LEU A 50 -10.74 0.16 -0.60
CA LEU A 50 -11.42 0.34 0.69
C LEU A 50 -11.48 -0.95 1.53
N GLY A 51 -11.46 -2.13 0.90
CA GLY A 51 -11.25 -3.40 1.58
C GLY A 51 -9.92 -3.44 2.34
N LEU A 52 -8.84 -2.96 1.72
CA LEU A 52 -7.56 -2.79 2.42
C LEU A 52 -7.66 -1.78 3.57
N CYS A 53 -8.37 -0.67 3.39
CA CYS A 53 -8.61 0.29 4.47
C CYS A 53 -9.37 -0.33 5.65
N TYR A 54 -10.33 -1.20 5.35
CA TYR A 54 -11.07 -1.95 6.36
C TYR A 54 -10.15 -2.87 7.17
N ASP A 55 -9.27 -3.62 6.50
CA ASP A 55 -8.28 -4.47 7.17
C ASP A 55 -7.31 -3.65 8.03
N ILE A 56 -6.79 -2.52 7.53
CA ILE A 56 -5.94 -1.61 8.30
C ILE A 56 -6.66 -1.14 9.57
N ARG A 57 -7.92 -0.71 9.44
CA ARG A 57 -8.72 -0.22 10.57
C ARG A 57 -8.98 -1.33 11.59
N HIS A 58 -9.24 -2.55 11.14
CA HIS A 58 -9.35 -3.71 12.03
C HIS A 58 -8.04 -4.02 12.74
N GLY A 59 -6.90 -3.85 12.07
CA GLY A 59 -5.58 -3.98 12.70
C GLY A 59 -5.34 -2.95 13.79
N LEU A 60 -5.72 -1.69 13.55
CA LEU A 60 -5.63 -0.61 14.55
C LEU A 60 -6.54 -0.87 15.78
N MET A 61 -7.64 -1.58 15.61
CA MET A 61 -8.54 -2.00 16.70
C MET A 61 -8.03 -3.22 17.50
N GLY A 62 -6.84 -3.74 17.18
CA GLY A 62 -6.26 -4.91 17.82
C GLY A 62 -6.83 -6.24 17.32
N GLY A 63 -7.57 -6.23 16.19
CA GLY A 63 -8.17 -7.43 15.62
C GLY A 63 -7.24 -8.27 14.73
N LEU A 64 -6.04 -7.76 14.41
CA LEU A 64 -5.06 -8.45 13.55
C LEU A 64 -3.75 -8.73 14.32
N GLY A 65 -2.92 -9.58 13.72
CA GLY A 65 -1.67 -10.01 14.33
C GLY A 65 -0.70 -8.87 14.61
N TYR A 66 0.27 -9.13 15.49
CA TYR A 66 1.37 -8.21 15.79
C TYR A 66 2.70 -8.97 15.83
N GLU A 67 3.80 -8.23 15.70
CA GLU A 67 5.15 -8.76 15.79
C GLU A 67 6.01 -7.82 16.63
N PHE A 68 6.88 -8.37 17.47
CA PHE A 68 7.86 -7.59 18.21
C PHE A 68 9.08 -7.36 17.33
N VAL A 69 9.42 -6.09 17.09
CA VAL A 69 10.54 -5.68 16.24
C VAL A 69 11.56 -4.95 17.11
N ASP A 70 12.83 -5.33 17.00
CA ASP A 70 13.91 -4.67 17.73
C ASP A 70 13.98 -3.18 17.34
N ASN A 71 13.96 -2.31 18.35
CA ASN A 71 13.95 -0.85 18.13
C ASN A 71 15.35 -0.23 18.10
N GLY A 72 16.40 -1.05 18.22
CA GLY A 72 17.79 -0.63 18.21
C GLY A 72 18.29 -0.04 19.54
N LEU A 73 17.48 -0.05 20.62
CA LEU A 73 17.90 0.29 21.97
C LEU A 73 18.63 -0.90 22.61
N ASP A 74 19.93 -0.95 22.39
CA ASP A 74 20.82 -1.83 23.14
C ASP A 74 21.03 -1.33 24.58
N GLU A 75 21.52 -2.22 25.45
CA GLU A 75 21.74 -1.92 26.88
C GLU A 75 22.74 -0.77 27.10
N ASP A 76 23.73 -0.62 26.21
CA ASP A 76 24.72 0.45 26.32
C ASP A 76 24.13 1.82 25.97
N LYS A 77 23.24 1.89 24.97
CA LYS A 77 22.46 3.10 24.66
C LYS A 77 21.52 3.45 25.80
N LYS A 78 20.81 2.48 26.37
CA LYS A 78 19.90 2.72 27.52
C LYS A 78 20.65 3.29 28.71
N ARG A 79 21.82 2.73 29.06
CA ARG A 79 22.69 3.24 30.12
C ARG A 79 23.17 4.66 29.85
N ARG A 80 23.65 4.95 28.64
CA ARG A 80 24.14 6.29 28.26
C ARG A 80 23.04 7.35 28.23
N MET A 81 21.82 6.95 27.86
CA MET A 81 20.66 7.84 27.81
C MET A 81 19.91 7.93 29.14
N GLU A 82 20.34 7.19 30.17
CA GLU A 82 19.65 7.07 31.46
C GLU A 82 18.16 6.70 31.29
N LEU A 83 17.86 5.83 30.32
CA LEU A 83 16.50 5.53 29.87
C LEU A 83 16.10 4.08 30.22
N LEU A 84 15.00 3.95 30.96
CA LEU A 84 14.29 2.69 31.16
C LEU A 84 13.22 2.52 30.07
N ALA A 85 13.57 1.84 28.98
CA ALA A 85 12.66 1.57 27.88
C ALA A 85 12.77 0.12 27.36
N PRO A 86 11.70 -0.44 26.76
CA PRO A 86 11.75 -1.72 26.05
C PRO A 86 12.77 -1.71 24.91
N ASP A 87 13.38 -2.86 24.64
CA ASP A 87 14.26 -3.11 23.48
C ASP A 87 13.49 -3.41 22.18
N LYS A 88 12.18 -3.63 22.28
CA LYS A 88 11.31 -4.00 21.16
C LYS A 88 10.08 -3.11 21.08
N ASN A 89 9.70 -2.78 19.85
CA ASN A 89 8.45 -2.12 19.50
C ASN A 89 7.44 -3.15 19.00
N ILE A 90 6.16 -2.84 19.16
CA ILE A 90 5.06 -3.65 18.62
C ILE A 90 4.71 -3.10 17.23
N TYR A 91 4.76 -3.96 16.23
CA TYR A 91 4.32 -3.65 14.87
C TYR A 91 3.03 -4.43 14.59
N LEU A 92 2.03 -3.73 14.09
CA LEU A 92 0.78 -4.32 13.62
C LEU A 92 1.03 -5.02 12.28
N LYS A 93 0.29 -6.10 12.03
CA LYS A 93 0.44 -6.94 10.83
C LYS A 93 -0.91 -7.17 10.18
N ILE A 94 -1.01 -6.84 8.89
CA ILE A 94 -2.16 -7.17 8.03
C ILE A 94 -1.71 -8.11 6.91
N ASN A 95 -2.54 -9.09 6.55
CA ASN A 95 -2.22 -10.04 5.48
C ASN A 95 -3.17 -9.84 4.31
N VAL A 96 -2.63 -9.80 3.09
CA VAL A 96 -3.41 -9.64 1.86
C VAL A 96 -2.92 -10.63 0.81
N LEU A 97 -3.81 -11.22 0.02
CA LEU A 97 -3.44 -12.14 -1.05
C LEU A 97 -2.69 -11.41 -2.17
N TRP A 98 -1.78 -12.11 -2.84
CA TRP A 98 -0.97 -11.51 -3.91
C TRP A 98 -1.80 -10.93 -5.07
N PRO A 99 -2.83 -11.64 -5.61
CA PRO A 99 -3.63 -11.10 -6.71
C PRO A 99 -4.39 -9.83 -6.30
N GLU A 100 -4.92 -9.82 -5.07
CA GLU A 100 -5.58 -8.65 -4.49
C GLU A 100 -4.60 -7.47 -4.34
N MET A 101 -3.41 -7.70 -3.78
CA MET A 101 -2.42 -6.64 -3.59
C MET A 101 -1.92 -6.09 -4.94
N LEU A 102 -1.61 -6.95 -5.91
CA LEU A 102 -1.18 -6.50 -7.24
C LEU A 102 -2.27 -5.68 -7.95
N PHE A 103 -3.53 -6.08 -7.81
CA PHE A 103 -4.64 -5.30 -8.34
C PHE A 103 -4.76 -3.94 -7.63
N ILE A 104 -4.67 -3.90 -6.29
CA ILE A 104 -4.69 -2.65 -5.52
C ILE A 104 -3.55 -1.73 -5.98
N MET A 105 -2.35 -2.25 -6.19
CA MET A 105 -1.21 -1.48 -6.68
C MET A 105 -1.48 -0.82 -8.04
N LEU A 106 -2.13 -1.54 -8.96
CA LEU A 106 -2.56 -1.01 -10.26
C LEU A 106 -3.64 0.07 -10.10
N ALA A 107 -4.66 -0.21 -9.29
CA ALA A 107 -5.75 0.73 -9.04
C ALA A 107 -5.23 2.03 -8.39
N LEU A 108 -4.25 1.92 -7.50
CA LEU A 108 -3.62 3.09 -6.86
C LEU A 108 -2.85 3.94 -7.86
N ASN A 109 -2.30 3.38 -8.94
CA ASN A 109 -1.69 4.21 -9.99
C ASN A 109 -2.74 5.12 -10.65
N ASP A 110 -3.90 4.57 -11.00
CA ASP A 110 -5.01 5.35 -11.57
C ASP A 110 -5.53 6.39 -10.56
N PHE A 111 -5.78 5.99 -9.32
CA PHE A 111 -6.31 6.90 -8.29
C PHE A 111 -5.34 8.03 -7.96
N LEU A 112 -4.03 7.78 -7.92
CA LEU A 112 -3.04 8.83 -7.70
C LEU A 112 -3.05 9.85 -8.83
N GLU A 113 -3.18 9.41 -10.08
CA GLU A 113 -3.28 10.33 -11.23
C GLU A 113 -4.57 11.15 -11.18
N LEU A 114 -5.71 10.52 -10.87
CA LEU A 114 -7.00 11.19 -10.73
C LEU A 114 -6.99 12.21 -9.57
N TYR A 115 -6.49 11.80 -8.41
CA TYR A 115 -6.34 12.65 -7.23
C TYR A 115 -5.44 13.86 -7.51
N ALA A 116 -4.29 13.63 -8.15
CA ALA A 116 -3.35 14.70 -8.46
C ALA A 116 -3.90 15.67 -9.54
N LYS A 117 -4.65 15.19 -10.55
CA LYS A 117 -5.37 16.03 -11.53
C LYS A 117 -6.43 16.90 -10.84
N LYS A 118 -7.21 16.32 -9.92
CA LYS A 118 -8.19 17.05 -9.11
C LYS A 118 -7.51 18.16 -8.29
N LYS A 119 -6.41 17.83 -7.61
CA LYS A 119 -5.73 18.75 -6.70
C LYS A 119 -4.99 19.88 -7.41
N SER A 120 -4.33 19.59 -8.55
CA SER A 120 -3.68 20.61 -9.36
C SER A 120 -4.68 21.54 -10.07
N LYS A 121 -5.92 21.07 -10.29
CA LYS A 121 -6.94 21.70 -11.17
C LYS A 121 -6.48 21.82 -12.63
N THR A 122 -5.46 21.06 -13.01
CA THR A 122 -4.87 21.10 -14.34
C THR A 122 -5.25 19.82 -15.10
N LYS A 123 -5.84 19.97 -16.29
CA LYS A 123 -6.17 18.84 -17.17
C LYS A 123 -4.98 18.35 -18.00
N TYR A 124 -4.02 19.24 -18.25
CA TYR A 124 -2.87 18.99 -19.13
C TYR A 124 -1.59 19.45 -18.42
N SER A 125 -0.95 18.54 -17.70
CA SER A 125 0.39 18.75 -17.14
C SER A 125 1.31 17.68 -17.71
N THR A 126 2.48 18.10 -18.18
CA THR A 126 3.55 17.19 -18.63
C THR A 126 4.16 16.43 -17.46
N ASN A 127 4.10 16.99 -16.24
CA ASN A 127 4.51 16.32 -15.02
C ASN A 127 3.60 16.70 -13.85
N LEU A 128 2.54 15.92 -13.69
CA LEU A 128 1.50 16.13 -12.67
C LEU A 128 2.06 16.14 -11.24
N TYR A 129 3.10 15.37 -10.97
CA TYR A 129 3.73 15.27 -9.64
C TYR A 129 4.70 16.43 -9.35
N ALA A 130 5.07 17.24 -10.34
CA ALA A 130 5.88 18.44 -10.13
C ALA A 130 5.02 19.69 -9.85
N GLU A 131 3.70 19.59 -9.98
CA GLU A 131 2.79 20.71 -9.71
C GLU A 131 2.92 21.16 -8.24
N PRO A 132 2.96 22.47 -7.93
CA PRO A 132 3.21 22.98 -6.58
C PRO A 132 2.24 22.46 -5.51
N LYS A 133 1.01 22.12 -5.90
CA LYS A 133 -0.03 21.60 -4.99
C LYS A 133 0.07 20.09 -4.74
N VAL A 134 0.86 19.39 -5.54
CA VAL A 134 0.94 17.92 -5.59
C VAL A 134 2.32 17.43 -5.13
N SER A 135 3.38 18.17 -5.43
CA SER A 135 4.77 17.75 -5.23
C SER A 135 5.13 17.32 -3.80
N TRP A 136 4.49 17.92 -2.80
CA TRP A 136 4.70 17.63 -1.38
C TRP A 136 3.43 17.07 -0.72
N ASP A 137 2.55 16.44 -1.50
CA ASP A 137 1.32 15.87 -0.97
C ASP A 137 1.61 14.62 -0.13
N ASN A 138 1.24 14.68 1.15
CA ASN A 138 1.44 13.57 2.08
C ASN A 138 0.67 12.31 1.69
N SER A 139 -0.56 12.43 1.16
CA SER A 139 -1.35 11.25 0.79
C SER A 139 -0.70 10.49 -0.37
N ILE A 140 -0.18 11.21 -1.36
CA ILE A 140 0.60 10.63 -2.46
C ILE A 140 1.86 9.95 -1.93
N ALA A 141 2.59 10.61 -1.02
CA ALA A 141 3.81 10.04 -0.43
C ALA A 141 3.53 8.74 0.32
N GLN A 142 2.52 8.70 1.19
CA GLN A 142 2.14 7.51 1.95
C GLN A 142 1.72 6.35 1.04
N VAL A 143 0.92 6.62 0.00
CA VAL A 143 0.55 5.59 -0.97
C VAL A 143 1.78 5.08 -1.74
N LYS A 144 2.68 5.98 -2.15
CA LYS A 144 3.94 5.59 -2.80
C LYS A 144 4.86 4.78 -1.87
N MET A 145 4.87 5.06 -0.56
CA MET A 145 5.60 4.26 0.43
C MET A 145 5.04 2.84 0.52
N LEU A 146 3.71 2.67 0.54
CA LEU A 146 3.09 1.34 0.43
C LEU A 146 3.52 0.65 -0.87
N GLN A 147 3.44 1.36 -2.01
CA GLN A 147 3.82 0.80 -3.30
C GLN A 147 5.29 0.36 -3.33
N ALA A 148 6.19 1.15 -2.73
CA ALA A 148 7.60 0.83 -2.62
C ALA A 148 7.84 -0.42 -1.74
N ALA A 149 7.17 -0.52 -0.58
CA ALA A 149 7.29 -1.66 0.32
C ALA A 149 6.84 -2.97 -0.36
N VAL A 150 5.73 -2.92 -1.12
CA VAL A 150 5.24 -4.08 -1.89
C VAL A 150 6.22 -4.45 -3.01
N ALA A 151 6.76 -3.45 -3.73
CA ALA A 151 7.72 -3.68 -4.80
C ALA A 151 9.04 -4.29 -4.28
N GLU A 152 9.53 -3.84 -3.12
CA GLU A 152 10.70 -4.41 -2.46
C GLU A 152 10.48 -5.88 -2.07
N CYS A 153 9.31 -6.20 -1.52
CA CYS A 153 8.92 -7.58 -1.23
C CYS A 153 8.87 -8.43 -2.51
N LEU A 154 8.28 -7.93 -3.59
CA LEU A 154 8.24 -8.62 -4.89
C LEU A 154 9.64 -8.91 -5.41
N LYS A 155 10.56 -7.93 -5.36
CA LYS A 155 11.94 -8.07 -5.84
C LYS A 155 12.69 -9.23 -5.16
N GLY A 156 12.43 -9.46 -3.87
CA GLY A 156 13.00 -10.59 -3.12
C GLY A 156 12.34 -11.95 -3.40
N THR A 157 11.22 -11.98 -4.12
CA THR A 157 10.40 -13.20 -4.32
C THR A 157 10.58 -13.82 -5.71
N ILE A 158 10.73 -12.99 -6.73
CA ILE A 158 10.78 -13.42 -8.14
C ILE A 158 12.15 -13.11 -8.76
N SER A 159 12.46 -13.73 -9.91
CA SER A 159 13.70 -13.43 -10.62
C SER A 159 13.74 -11.96 -11.06
N GLU A 160 14.95 -11.39 -11.15
CA GLU A 160 15.17 -10.00 -11.59
C GLU A 160 14.53 -9.73 -12.97
N THR A 161 14.58 -10.71 -13.87
CA THR A 161 13.95 -10.65 -15.19
C THR A 161 12.42 -10.59 -15.13
N ALA A 162 11.80 -11.38 -14.23
CA ALA A 162 10.36 -11.36 -14.02
C ALA A 162 9.92 -10.06 -13.35
N TYR A 163 10.70 -9.57 -12.37
CA TYR A 163 10.48 -8.31 -11.68
C TYR A 163 10.47 -7.12 -12.63
N GLY A 164 11.48 -7.01 -13.51
CA GLY A 164 11.54 -5.93 -14.50
C GLY A 164 10.35 -5.94 -15.45
N ARG A 165 9.94 -7.13 -15.94
CA ARG A 165 8.74 -7.26 -16.80
C ARG A 165 7.47 -6.85 -16.07
N LEU A 166 7.29 -7.31 -14.83
CA LEU A 166 6.11 -6.99 -14.02
C LEU A 166 5.99 -5.49 -13.79
N LEU A 167 7.06 -4.82 -13.36
CA LEU A 167 7.04 -3.38 -13.13
C LEU A 167 6.77 -2.59 -14.42
N ASN A 168 7.33 -3.01 -15.55
CA ASN A 168 7.05 -2.36 -16.82
C ASN A 168 5.58 -2.45 -17.19
N VAL A 169 4.95 -3.62 -17.02
CA VAL A 169 3.52 -3.81 -17.27
C VAL A 169 2.68 -2.97 -16.30
N MET A 170 3.01 -2.99 -15.01
CA MET A 170 2.22 -2.28 -13.99
C MET A 170 2.27 -0.74 -14.12
N ASN A 171 3.31 -0.21 -14.75
CA ASN A 171 3.49 1.23 -14.97
C ASN A 171 3.30 1.63 -16.44
N ASP A 172 2.79 0.73 -17.28
CA ASP A 172 2.47 1.04 -18.66
C ASP A 172 1.24 1.97 -18.71
N ARG A 173 1.27 2.97 -19.60
CA ARG A 173 0.20 3.96 -19.76
C ARG A 173 -1.11 3.38 -20.26
N TYR A 174 -1.08 2.17 -20.83
CA TYR A 174 -2.27 1.48 -21.33
C TYR A 174 -2.93 0.56 -20.30
N VAL A 175 -2.29 0.34 -19.14
CA VAL A 175 -2.88 -0.46 -18.06
C VAL A 175 -3.71 0.46 -17.17
N SER A 176 -5.03 0.25 -17.18
CA SER A 176 -5.97 0.97 -16.33
C SER A 176 -7.01 0.02 -15.75
N CYS A 177 -7.46 0.32 -14.53
CA CYS A 177 -8.52 -0.37 -13.82
C CYS A 177 -9.91 0.23 -14.12
N HIS A 178 -10.02 1.19 -15.04
CA HIS A 178 -11.29 1.75 -15.47
C HIS A 178 -12.21 0.68 -16.06
N GLY A 179 -13.39 0.49 -15.48
CA GLY A 179 -14.37 -0.52 -15.93
C GLY A 179 -13.92 -1.96 -15.71
N TYR A 180 -12.89 -2.20 -14.87
CA TYR A 180 -12.36 -3.53 -14.64
C TYR A 180 -13.37 -4.43 -13.90
N LEU A 181 -13.52 -5.67 -14.38
CA LEU A 181 -14.36 -6.69 -13.75
C LEU A 181 -13.64 -7.34 -12.57
N THR A 182 -13.82 -6.78 -11.37
CA THR A 182 -13.09 -7.22 -10.16
C THR A 182 -13.44 -8.64 -9.72
N GLN A 183 -14.53 -9.24 -10.22
CA GLN A 183 -14.85 -10.66 -10.00
C GLN A 183 -13.74 -11.59 -10.50
N TYR A 184 -12.97 -11.16 -11.50
CA TYR A 184 -11.81 -11.91 -11.95
C TYR A 184 -10.73 -12.02 -10.87
N ILE A 185 -10.55 -10.98 -10.04
CA ILE A 185 -9.62 -11.01 -8.89
C ILE A 185 -10.07 -12.05 -7.87
N ASP A 186 -11.38 -12.19 -7.63
CA ASP A 186 -11.90 -13.24 -6.73
C ASP A 186 -11.60 -14.64 -7.25
N ILE A 187 -11.69 -14.84 -8.57
CA ILE A 187 -11.33 -16.12 -9.21
C ILE A 187 -9.84 -16.39 -9.01
N LEU A 188 -8.98 -15.38 -9.17
CA LEU A 188 -7.54 -15.52 -8.94
C LEU A 188 -7.21 -15.83 -7.48
N ASN A 189 -7.82 -15.10 -6.54
CA ASN A 189 -7.69 -15.33 -5.10
C ASN A 189 -8.10 -16.78 -4.75
N LYS A 190 -9.23 -17.26 -5.27
CA LYS A 190 -9.68 -18.64 -5.06
C LYS A 190 -8.75 -19.69 -5.67
N LYS A 191 -8.12 -19.39 -6.82
CA LYS A 191 -7.15 -20.31 -7.45
C LYS A 191 -5.86 -20.41 -6.64
N LEU A 192 -5.44 -19.32 -6.00
CA LEU A 192 -4.22 -19.30 -5.20
C LEU A 192 -4.37 -20.00 -3.84
N LEU A 193 -5.59 -20.05 -3.31
CA LEU A 193 -5.92 -20.75 -2.06
C LEU A 193 -6.19 -22.26 -2.22
N LYS A 194 -6.15 -22.77 -3.47
CA LYS A 194 -6.26 -24.20 -3.78
C LYS A 194 -4.89 -24.83 -3.92
#